data_AF-A0A957RFJ5-F1
#
_entry.id   AF-A0A957RFJ5-F1
#
_cell.length_a   1.000
_cell.length_b   1.000
_cell.length_c   1.000
_cell.angle_alpha   90.00
_cell.angle_beta   90.00
_cell.angle_gamma   90.00
#
_symmetry.space_group_name_H-M   'P 1'
#
loop_
_entity.id
_entity.type
_entity.pdbx_description
1 polymer ?
#
loop_
_entity_poly.entity_id
_entity_poly.type
_entity_poly.pdbx_seq_one_letter_code
_entity_poly.pdbx_strand_id
1 'polypeptide(L)'
;MSEQAIRSNPSDAQLSETPEVVAILPASDDGMAVTVFYNECPEGGFFDVGQWLPPREQMQYALRLNARYAIEGDPEHQAAIAPCPATSMRQGAGMIFMAALITGALPFLIRWIQAARFGTATPLLDLARLFNVESAFPADGGIPLVTDAVYRVVGLDPRAPAWLAAGLSALGEWISLPLDWLTVWIIYGVGVLAVSHLLGAHTTLQHFFAGTSYTCLPFLLLLLTPIPYLGVLAAGAALVWAAILYVRSVMVVTGLDLGRTLVSVIAPGALVGLLLLLGFGAAVFSALQYAVM
;
A
#
# COMPACT_ATOMS: atom_id res chain seq x y z
N MET A 1 64.71 9.62 -41.56
CA MET A 1 63.81 9.98 -42.68
C MET A 1 62.86 8.83 -42.91
N SER A 2 61.63 8.96 -42.43
CA SER A 2 60.43 8.26 -42.93
C SER A 2 59.25 8.64 -42.03
N GLU A 3 58.57 9.71 -42.45
CA GLU A 3 57.19 10.04 -42.08
C GLU A 3 56.28 8.84 -42.27
N GLN A 4 55.48 8.52 -41.26
CA GLN A 4 54.16 7.92 -41.46
C GLN A 4 53.18 8.57 -40.50
N ALA A 5 52.49 9.58 -41.04
CA ALA A 5 51.36 10.25 -40.44
C ALA A 5 50.14 9.32 -40.45
N ILE A 6 49.73 8.85 -39.27
CA ILE A 6 48.40 8.27 -39.06
C ILE A 6 47.49 9.46 -38.71
N ARG A 7 46.80 9.99 -39.73
CA ARG A 7 45.63 10.86 -39.54
C ARG A 7 44.45 9.96 -39.11
N SER A 8 44.16 9.91 -37.82
CA SER A 8 42.85 9.49 -37.34
C SER A 8 41.85 10.62 -37.58
N ASN A 9 40.76 10.26 -38.25
CA ASN A 9 39.67 11.13 -38.67
C ASN A 9 38.80 11.51 -37.44
N PRO A 10 38.59 12.80 -37.11
CA PRO A 10 37.79 13.22 -35.96
C PRO A 10 36.27 13.28 -36.23
N SER A 11 35.74 12.62 -37.26
CA SER A 11 34.31 12.70 -37.62
C SER A 11 33.41 11.64 -36.96
N ASP A 12 33.96 10.71 -36.18
CA ASP A 12 33.19 9.68 -35.47
C ASP A 12 33.10 9.99 -33.97
N ALA A 13 33.16 11.27 -33.60
CA ALA A 13 32.62 11.73 -32.33
C ALA A 13 31.11 11.55 -32.40
N GLN A 14 30.66 10.35 -32.02
CA GLN A 14 29.31 10.15 -31.53
C GLN A 14 28.96 11.35 -30.65
N LEU A 15 27.76 11.89 -30.89
CA LEU A 15 27.05 12.76 -29.97
C LEU A 15 26.95 12.04 -28.62
N SER A 16 28.04 12.06 -27.88
CA SER A 16 28.07 11.93 -26.44
C SER A 16 27.25 13.12 -25.99
N GLU A 17 26.00 12.86 -25.63
CA GLU A 17 25.19 13.75 -24.83
C GLU A 17 26.09 14.24 -23.70
N THR A 18 26.62 15.44 -23.86
CA THR A 18 27.44 16.08 -22.85
C THR A 18 26.50 16.27 -21.67
N PRO A 19 26.74 15.64 -20.51
CA PRO A 19 25.90 15.84 -19.35
C PRO A 19 25.85 17.35 -19.08
N GLU A 20 24.64 17.89 -19.09
CA GLU A 20 24.38 19.30 -18.86
C GLU A 20 24.95 19.67 -17.48
N VAL A 21 26.01 20.48 -17.46
CA VAL A 21 26.63 20.95 -16.21
C VAL A 21 25.75 22.06 -15.65
N VAL A 22 24.75 21.69 -14.84
CA VAL A 22 23.67 22.60 -14.39
C VAL A 22 24.08 23.52 -13.23
N ALA A 23 25.17 23.27 -12.50
CA ALA A 23 25.63 24.21 -11.46
C ALA A 23 27.13 24.08 -11.13
N ILE A 24 27.84 25.21 -11.14
CA ILE A 24 29.16 25.36 -10.53
C ILE A 24 28.94 26.06 -9.19
N LEU A 25 29.04 25.32 -8.07
CA LEU A 25 29.02 25.93 -6.74
C LEU A 25 30.32 26.71 -6.52
N PRO A 26 30.27 27.92 -5.90
CA PRO A 26 31.45 28.70 -5.62
C PRO A 26 32.39 27.92 -4.70
N ALA A 27 33.66 27.84 -5.09
CA ALA A 27 34.70 27.13 -4.36
C ALA A 27 34.79 27.66 -2.92
N SER A 28 34.56 26.77 -1.94
CA SER A 28 35.06 26.95 -0.57
C SER A 28 36.59 26.98 -0.63
N ASP A 29 37.23 27.79 0.22
CA ASP A 29 38.62 28.30 0.22
C ASP A 29 39.80 27.31 -0.08
N ASP A 30 39.55 26.02 -0.28
CA ASP A 30 40.56 24.97 -0.57
C ASP A 30 40.57 24.48 -2.04
N GLY A 31 40.06 25.26 -2.99
CA GLY A 31 40.48 25.18 -4.40
C GLY A 31 40.13 23.91 -5.20
N MET A 32 39.28 23.02 -4.72
CA MET A 32 38.72 21.94 -5.54
C MET A 32 37.25 22.21 -5.90
N ALA A 33 37.02 22.57 -7.17
CA ALA A 33 35.69 22.62 -7.74
C ALA A 33 35.14 21.18 -7.83
N VAL A 34 34.32 20.80 -6.84
CA VAL A 34 33.58 19.53 -6.90
C VAL A 34 32.45 19.71 -7.90
N THR A 35 32.64 19.16 -9.10
CA THR A 35 31.57 19.04 -10.09
C THR A 35 30.63 17.94 -9.60
N VAL A 36 29.49 18.32 -9.02
CA VAL A 36 28.45 17.36 -8.66
C VAL A 36 27.67 17.06 -9.93
N PHE A 37 27.97 15.92 -10.55
CA PHE A 37 27.16 15.41 -11.64
C PHE A 37 25.85 14.88 -11.04
N TYR A 38 24.75 15.57 -11.31
CA TYR A 38 23.43 14.96 -11.14
C TYR A 38 23.27 13.95 -12.27
N ASN A 39 23.78 12.74 -12.06
CA ASN A 39 23.33 11.63 -12.88
C ASN A 39 21.83 11.50 -12.61
N GLU A 40 21.02 11.69 -13.66
CA GLU A 40 19.60 11.37 -13.61
C GLU A 40 19.49 9.95 -13.04
N CYS A 41 18.70 9.81 -11.98
CA CYS A 41 18.47 8.50 -11.38
C CYS A 41 17.97 7.59 -12.49
N PRO A 42 18.58 6.41 -12.72
CA PRO A 42 18.24 5.58 -13.85
C PRO A 42 16.74 5.33 -13.83
N GLU A 43 16.02 5.97 -14.75
CA GLU A 43 14.58 5.78 -14.95
C GLU A 43 14.40 4.39 -15.53
N GLY A 44 14.42 3.37 -14.67
CA GLY A 44 14.14 2.03 -15.15
C GLY A 44 12.69 1.95 -15.60
N GLY A 45 12.51 1.14 -16.63
CA GLY A 45 11.22 0.94 -17.27
C GLY A 45 10.12 0.66 -16.26
N PHE A 46 8.89 1.03 -16.63
CA PHE A 46 7.71 0.82 -15.78
C PHE A 46 7.59 -0.62 -15.25
N PHE A 47 8.07 -1.61 -16.00
CA PHE A 47 8.01 -3.03 -15.65
C PHE A 47 9.21 -3.60 -14.87
N ASP A 48 10.22 -2.79 -14.55
CA ASP A 48 11.32 -3.27 -13.72
C ASP A 48 10.90 -3.28 -12.24
N VAL A 49 10.37 -4.43 -11.81
CA VAL A 49 9.88 -4.65 -10.43
C VAL A 49 10.99 -4.41 -9.40
N GLY A 50 12.27 -4.57 -9.78
CA GLY A 50 13.41 -4.29 -8.91
C GLY A 50 13.47 -2.83 -8.45
N GLN A 51 12.88 -1.91 -9.22
CA GLN A 51 12.83 -0.49 -8.90
C GLN A 51 11.55 -0.04 -8.21
N TRP A 52 10.55 -0.93 -8.07
CA TRP A 52 9.29 -0.64 -7.38
C TRP A 52 9.39 -0.74 -5.86
N LEU A 53 10.49 -1.30 -5.34
CA LEU A 53 10.71 -1.47 -3.92
C LEU A 53 11.93 -0.66 -3.48
N PRO A 54 11.91 -0.09 -2.27
CA PRO A 54 13.10 0.45 -1.66
C PRO A 54 14.15 -0.65 -1.44
N PRO A 55 15.45 -0.31 -1.37
CA PRO A 55 16.48 -1.25 -0.96
C PRO A 55 16.14 -1.93 0.37
N ARG A 56 16.50 -3.22 0.49
CA ARG A 56 16.20 -4.03 1.69
C ARG A 56 16.73 -3.40 2.98
N GLU A 57 17.87 -2.71 2.91
CA GLU A 57 18.49 -2.04 4.04
C GLU A 57 17.62 -0.90 4.57
N GLN A 58 17.05 -0.06 3.69
CA GLN A 58 16.12 1.00 4.08
C GLN A 58 14.87 0.44 4.76
N MET A 59 14.31 -0.66 4.24
CA MET A 59 13.18 -1.35 4.88
C MET A 59 13.56 -1.88 6.27
N GLN A 60 14.78 -2.39 6.46
CA GLN A 60 15.27 -2.82 7.77
C GLN A 60 15.46 -1.65 8.74
N TYR A 61 15.97 -0.50 8.26
CA TYR A 61 16.06 0.72 9.08
C TYR A 61 14.67 1.20 9.51
N ALA A 62 13.69 1.18 8.61
CA ALA A 62 12.31 1.50 8.94
C ALA A 62 11.77 0.56 10.02
N LEU A 63 11.95 -0.75 9.89
CA LEU A 63 11.53 -1.72 10.91
C LEU A 63 12.22 -1.46 12.27
N ARG A 64 13.48 -1.01 12.29
CA ARG A 64 14.18 -0.63 13.53
C ARG A 64 13.75 0.72 14.10
N LEU A 65 12.66 1.32 13.63
CA LEU A 65 12.16 2.65 14.00
C LEU A 65 13.14 3.79 13.66
N ASN A 66 14.11 3.54 12.79
CA ASN A 66 15.09 4.51 12.32
C ASN A 66 14.59 5.20 11.06
N ALA A 67 13.45 5.89 11.17
CA ALA A 67 12.77 6.53 10.04
C ALA A 67 13.68 7.50 9.27
N ARG A 68 14.59 8.19 9.95
CA ARG A 68 15.54 9.11 9.30
C ARG A 68 16.40 8.40 8.26
N TYR A 69 17.09 7.32 8.66
CA TYR A 69 17.95 6.55 7.74
C TYR A 69 17.14 5.82 6.65
N ALA A 70 15.89 5.45 6.93
CA ALA A 70 15.03 4.84 5.93
C ALA A 70 14.60 5.83 4.83
N ILE A 71 14.34 7.10 5.20
CA ILE A 71 13.78 8.12 4.31
C ILE A 71 14.87 8.96 3.64
N GLU A 72 15.88 9.35 4.40
CA GLU A 72 16.99 10.19 3.95
C GLU A 72 18.16 9.35 3.43
N GLY A 73 18.21 8.04 3.69
CA GLY A 73 19.36 7.19 3.37
C GLY A 73 20.53 7.37 4.35
N ASP A 74 21.52 6.50 4.24
CA ASP A 74 22.80 6.67 4.93
C ASP A 74 23.65 7.68 4.14
N PRO A 75 24.09 8.80 4.76
CA PRO A 75 24.90 9.83 4.08
C PRO A 75 26.21 9.27 3.52
N GLU A 76 26.82 8.26 4.15
CA GLU A 76 28.06 7.64 3.64
C GLU A 76 27.80 6.84 2.36
N HIS A 77 26.70 6.08 2.31
CA HIS A 77 26.29 5.36 1.10
C HIS A 77 25.78 6.28 -0.01
N GLN A 78 25.12 7.40 0.34
CA GLN A 78 24.68 8.40 -0.64
C GLN A 78 25.82 9.21 -1.26
N ALA A 79 26.94 9.38 -0.55
CA ALA A 79 28.12 9.97 -1.16
C ALA A 79 28.74 9.05 -2.22
N ALA A 80 28.55 7.73 -2.08
CA ALA A 80 29.11 6.72 -3.00
C ALA A 80 28.21 6.41 -4.20
N ILE A 81 26.88 6.54 -4.04
CA ILE A 81 25.88 6.29 -5.09
C ILE A 81 25.23 7.65 -5.36
N ALA A 82 25.42 8.20 -6.57
CA ALA A 82 24.94 9.51 -7.06
C ALA A 82 23.64 10.05 -6.40
N PRO A 83 23.43 11.38 -6.31
CA PRO A 83 22.47 12.07 -5.41
C PRO A 83 20.99 11.84 -5.76
N CYS A 84 20.57 10.58 -5.72
CA CYS A 84 19.20 10.17 -5.89
C CYS A 84 18.48 10.21 -4.54
N PRO A 85 17.26 10.75 -4.47
CA PRO A 85 16.46 10.69 -3.26
C PRO A 85 16.33 9.23 -2.82
N ALA A 86 16.62 8.96 -1.54
CA ALA A 86 16.73 7.60 -1.01
C ALA A 86 15.50 6.73 -1.28
N THR A 87 14.30 7.32 -1.37
CA THR A 87 13.09 6.59 -1.75
C THR A 87 12.17 7.47 -2.59
N SER A 88 11.73 6.97 -3.75
CA SER A 88 10.77 7.68 -4.61
C SER A 88 9.31 7.40 -4.22
N MET A 89 8.38 8.27 -4.63
CA MET A 89 6.94 8.03 -4.42
C MET A 89 6.46 6.75 -5.14
N ARG A 90 7.04 6.43 -6.32
CA ARG A 90 6.78 5.17 -7.03
C ARG A 90 7.18 3.96 -6.20
N GLN A 91 8.36 4.00 -5.56
CA GLN A 91 8.81 2.95 -4.65
C GLN A 91 7.91 2.82 -3.41
N GLY A 92 7.47 3.95 -2.85
CA GLY A 92 6.53 3.94 -1.73
C GLY A 92 5.19 3.29 -2.08
N ALA A 93 4.61 3.66 -3.22
CA ALA A 93 3.37 3.05 -3.71
C ALA A 93 3.54 1.56 -4.02
N GLY A 94 4.65 1.18 -4.66
CA GLY A 94 4.99 -0.22 -4.94
C GLY A 94 5.13 -1.05 -3.66
N MET A 95 5.75 -0.50 -2.62
CA MET A 95 5.87 -1.17 -1.32
C MET A 95 4.52 -1.40 -0.65
N ILE A 96 3.62 -0.41 -0.65
CA ILE A 96 2.26 -0.57 -0.09
C ILE A 96 1.49 -1.64 -0.86
N PHE A 97 1.53 -1.57 -2.19
CA PHE A 97 0.87 -2.53 -3.07
C PHE A 97 1.37 -3.96 -2.82
N MET A 98 2.69 -4.16 -2.77
CA MET A 98 3.30 -5.47 -2.52
C MET A 98 3.01 -5.97 -1.10
N ALA A 99 3.08 -5.11 -0.08
CA ALA A 99 2.78 -5.47 1.30
C ALA A 99 1.33 -5.93 1.44
N ALA A 100 0.39 -5.23 0.82
CA ALA A 100 -1.02 -5.61 0.81
C ALA A 100 -1.25 -6.94 0.07
N LEU A 101 -0.66 -7.13 -1.11
CA LEU A 101 -0.76 -8.40 -1.84
C LEU A 101 -0.25 -9.59 -1.03
N ILE A 102 0.93 -9.44 -0.40
CA ILE A 102 1.53 -10.48 0.45
C ILE A 102 0.61 -10.78 1.64
N THR A 103 0.11 -9.73 2.30
CA THR A 103 -0.79 -9.85 3.45
C THR A 103 -2.09 -10.56 3.09
N GLY A 104 -2.66 -10.26 1.93
CA GLY A 104 -3.89 -10.86 1.43
C GLY A 104 -3.75 -12.28 0.90
N ALA A 105 -2.53 -12.74 0.59
CA ALA A 105 -2.30 -14.02 -0.08
C ALA A 105 -2.75 -15.23 0.76
N LEU A 106 -2.46 -15.23 2.07
CA LEU A 106 -2.85 -16.32 2.94
C LEU A 106 -4.37 -16.37 3.20
N PRO A 107 -5.05 -15.26 3.56
CA PRO A 107 -6.51 -15.23 3.61
C PRO A 107 -7.18 -15.67 2.30
N PHE A 108 -6.66 -15.23 1.16
CA PHE A 108 -7.12 -15.64 -0.17
C PHE A 108 -7.05 -17.17 -0.33
N LEU A 109 -5.90 -17.78 -0.05
CA LEU A 109 -5.70 -19.21 -0.20
C LEU A 109 -6.66 -20.01 0.70
N ILE A 110 -6.85 -19.57 1.95
CA ILE A 110 -7.75 -20.22 2.89
C ILE A 110 -9.20 -20.14 2.42
N ARG A 111 -9.65 -18.95 2.00
CA ARG A 111 -11.01 -18.74 1.47
C ARG A 111 -11.25 -19.56 0.21
N TRP A 112 -10.27 -19.62 -0.68
CA TRP A 112 -10.33 -20.43 -1.89
C TRP A 112 -10.44 -21.93 -1.58
N ILE A 113 -9.63 -22.46 -0.64
CA ILE A 113 -9.71 -23.87 -0.23
C ILE A 113 -11.06 -24.18 0.43
N GLN A 114 -11.54 -23.30 1.32
CA GLN A 114 -12.85 -23.47 1.95
C GLN A 114 -13.97 -23.47 0.90
N ALA A 115 -13.95 -22.50 -0.01
CA ALA A 115 -14.88 -22.41 -1.13
C ALA A 115 -14.84 -23.65 -2.03
N ALA A 116 -13.66 -24.17 -2.36
CA ALA A 116 -13.51 -25.38 -3.15
C ALA A 116 -14.14 -26.59 -2.44
N ARG A 117 -13.92 -26.73 -1.12
CA ARG A 117 -14.50 -27.82 -0.32
C ARG A 117 -16.03 -27.73 -0.22
N PHE A 118 -16.56 -26.54 0.06
CA PHE A 118 -18.01 -26.34 0.21
C PHE A 118 -18.74 -26.39 -1.13
N GLY A 119 -18.14 -25.85 -2.20
CA GLY A 119 -18.70 -25.86 -3.56
C GLY A 119 -18.80 -27.25 -4.18
N THR A 120 -18.01 -28.22 -3.71
CA THR A 120 -18.18 -29.64 -4.08
C THR A 120 -19.19 -30.39 -3.21
N ALA A 121 -19.41 -29.93 -1.97
CA ALA A 121 -20.29 -30.61 -1.02
C ALA A 121 -21.77 -30.33 -1.27
N THR A 122 -22.13 -29.14 -1.77
CA THR A 122 -23.53 -28.77 -2.06
C THR A 122 -24.19 -29.62 -3.15
N PRO A 123 -23.61 -29.87 -4.33
CA PRO A 123 -24.25 -30.73 -5.33
C PRO A 123 -24.34 -32.19 -4.87
N LEU A 124 -23.40 -32.66 -4.04
CA LEU A 124 -23.46 -33.98 -3.43
C LEU A 124 -24.58 -34.09 -2.40
N LEU A 125 -24.82 -33.03 -1.63
CA LEU A 125 -25.94 -32.96 -0.68
C LEU A 125 -27.28 -32.88 -1.41
N ASP A 126 -27.37 -32.12 -2.49
CA ASP A 126 -28.59 -32.04 -3.30
C ASP A 126 -28.85 -33.35 -4.05
N LEU A 127 -27.81 -34.02 -4.56
CA LEU A 127 -27.93 -35.39 -5.06
C LEU A 127 -28.38 -36.35 -3.95
N ALA A 128 -27.77 -36.31 -2.77
CA ALA A 128 -28.18 -37.14 -1.63
C ALA A 128 -29.63 -36.85 -1.21
N ARG A 129 -30.10 -35.60 -1.28
CA ARG A 129 -31.51 -35.22 -1.03
C ARG A 129 -32.44 -35.71 -2.13
N LEU A 130 -32.04 -35.64 -3.39
CA LEU A 130 -32.78 -36.21 -4.52
C LEU A 130 -32.89 -37.74 -4.42
N PHE A 131 -31.86 -38.41 -3.90
CA PHE A 131 -31.88 -39.85 -3.61
C PHE A 131 -32.55 -40.20 -2.27
N ASN A 132 -32.85 -39.21 -1.41
CA ASN A 132 -33.44 -39.41 -0.08
C ASN A 132 -34.83 -38.76 0.06
N VAL A 133 -35.61 -38.77 -1.02
CA VAL A 133 -37.05 -38.47 -0.96
C VAL A 133 -37.78 -39.72 -0.46
N GLU A 134 -38.02 -39.76 0.86
CA GLU A 134 -39.24 -40.24 1.54
C GLU A 134 -38.92 -40.65 2.98
N SER A 135 -38.86 -39.68 3.90
CA SER A 135 -39.46 -39.73 5.24
C SER A 135 -38.71 -38.83 6.22
N ALA A 136 -39.47 -37.89 6.83
CA ALA A 136 -39.06 -37.04 7.96
C ALA A 136 -38.10 -35.88 7.58
N PHE A 137 -38.45 -34.60 7.70
CA PHE A 137 -39.06 -33.93 8.85
C PHE A 137 -39.75 -32.61 8.44
N PRO A 138 -40.68 -32.10 9.27
CA PRO A 138 -41.31 -30.79 9.12
C PRO A 138 -40.40 -29.65 9.60
N ALA A 139 -40.81 -28.45 9.23
CA ALA A 139 -40.20 -27.17 9.55
C ALA A 139 -39.91 -26.99 11.05
N ASP A 140 -38.64 -26.85 11.42
CA ASP A 140 -38.19 -25.83 12.37
C ASP A 140 -36.66 -25.86 12.50
N GLY A 141 -36.02 -24.74 12.14
CA GLY A 141 -34.67 -24.40 12.59
C GLY A 141 -33.57 -24.39 11.51
N GLY A 142 -33.15 -23.17 11.13
CA GLY A 142 -31.74 -22.88 10.85
C GLY A 142 -31.35 -22.59 9.39
N ILE A 143 -31.62 -21.35 8.97
CA ILE A 143 -30.95 -20.54 7.93
C ILE A 143 -30.01 -21.29 6.95
N PRO A 144 -30.52 -21.61 5.75
CA PRO A 144 -29.76 -21.40 4.52
C PRO A 144 -30.71 -20.90 3.40
N LEU A 145 -31.32 -19.73 3.58
CA LEU A 145 -32.36 -19.22 2.66
C LEU A 145 -31.93 -18.01 1.82
N VAL A 146 -30.86 -17.31 2.21
CA VAL A 146 -30.54 -16.00 1.62
C VAL A 146 -29.87 -16.13 0.25
N THR A 147 -29.07 -17.17 0.01
CA THR A 147 -28.43 -17.37 -1.30
C THR A 147 -29.40 -17.87 -2.37
N ASP A 148 -30.31 -18.79 -2.02
CA ASP A 148 -31.32 -19.32 -2.97
C ASP A 148 -32.36 -18.28 -3.37
N ALA A 149 -32.71 -17.35 -2.48
CA ALA A 149 -33.64 -16.27 -2.77
C ALA A 149 -33.10 -15.29 -3.82
N VAL A 150 -31.80 -14.98 -3.78
CA VAL A 150 -31.19 -14.04 -4.74
C VAL A 150 -31.09 -14.66 -6.14
N TYR A 151 -30.74 -15.94 -6.26
CA TYR A 151 -30.67 -16.63 -7.56
C TYR A 151 -32.06 -16.84 -8.19
N ARG A 152 -33.10 -17.12 -7.40
CA ARG A 152 -34.48 -17.21 -7.91
C ARG A 152 -35.05 -15.87 -8.37
N VAL A 153 -34.68 -14.76 -7.75
CA VAL A 153 -35.19 -13.42 -8.12
C VAL A 153 -34.64 -12.95 -9.47
N VAL A 154 -33.47 -13.45 -9.90
CA VAL A 154 -32.84 -13.03 -11.18
C VAL A 154 -33.08 -14.03 -12.32
N GLY A 155 -33.66 -15.21 -12.04
CA GLY A 155 -34.01 -16.20 -13.07
C GLY A 155 -32.80 -16.73 -13.86
N LEU A 156 -31.58 -16.53 -13.34
CA LEU A 156 -30.36 -17.02 -13.94
C LEU A 156 -30.00 -18.35 -13.27
N ASP A 157 -30.16 -19.45 -14.00
CA ASP A 157 -29.51 -20.71 -13.63
C ASP A 157 -28.02 -20.43 -13.43
N PRO A 158 -27.41 -20.83 -12.30
CA PRO A 158 -25.99 -20.64 -12.07
C PRO A 158 -25.20 -21.45 -13.10
N ARG A 159 -24.80 -20.78 -14.19
CA ARG A 159 -24.04 -21.40 -15.31
C ARG A 159 -22.63 -21.83 -14.93
N ALA A 160 -22.08 -21.33 -13.82
CA ALA A 160 -20.73 -21.63 -13.37
C ALA A 160 -20.73 -22.54 -12.13
N PRO A 161 -19.79 -23.50 -12.03
CA PRO A 161 -19.60 -24.27 -10.80
C PRO A 161 -19.35 -23.35 -9.60
N ALA A 162 -19.94 -23.68 -8.44
CA ALA A 162 -19.85 -22.86 -7.23
C ALA A 162 -18.40 -22.57 -6.79
N TRP A 163 -17.49 -23.54 -6.97
CA TRP A 163 -16.07 -23.37 -6.65
C TRP A 163 -15.39 -22.30 -7.53
N LEU A 164 -15.80 -22.18 -8.80
CA LEU A 164 -15.24 -21.19 -9.73
C LEU A 164 -15.74 -19.79 -9.40
N ALA A 165 -17.04 -19.64 -9.13
CA ALA A 165 -17.63 -18.38 -8.71
C ALA A 165 -16.99 -17.86 -7.42
N ALA A 166 -16.83 -18.74 -6.43
CA ALA A 166 -16.18 -18.40 -5.17
C ALA A 166 -14.68 -18.12 -5.33
N GLY A 167 -13.98 -18.81 -6.23
CA GLY A 167 -12.58 -18.53 -6.54
C GLY A 167 -12.39 -17.16 -7.21
N LEU A 168 -13.24 -16.80 -8.16
CA LEU A 168 -13.23 -15.47 -8.78
C LEU A 168 -13.59 -14.37 -7.77
N SER A 169 -14.55 -14.63 -6.88
CA SER A 169 -14.88 -13.70 -5.79
C SER A 169 -13.71 -13.48 -4.84
N ALA A 170 -13.04 -14.56 -4.40
CA ALA A 170 -11.87 -14.48 -3.53
C ALA A 170 -10.71 -13.76 -4.22
N LEU A 171 -10.52 -13.98 -5.53
CA LEU A 171 -9.51 -13.28 -6.33
C LEU A 171 -9.81 -11.79 -6.42
N GLY A 172 -11.07 -11.42 -6.66
CA GLY A 172 -11.52 -10.03 -6.69
C GLY A 172 -11.24 -9.31 -5.37
N GLU A 173 -11.55 -9.94 -4.24
CA GLU A 173 -11.25 -9.41 -2.91
C GLU A 173 -9.74 -9.32 -2.63
N TRP A 174 -8.96 -10.30 -3.09
CA TRP A 174 -7.50 -10.26 -2.93
C TRP A 174 -6.87 -9.10 -3.71
N ILE A 175 -7.37 -8.80 -4.91
CA ILE A 175 -6.90 -7.67 -5.74
C ILE A 175 -7.45 -6.33 -5.25
N SER A 176 -8.65 -6.29 -4.65
CA SER A 176 -9.18 -5.04 -4.08
C SER A 176 -8.37 -4.59 -2.86
N LEU A 177 -7.84 -5.53 -2.07
CA LEU A 177 -7.06 -5.23 -0.87
C LEU A 177 -5.89 -4.22 -1.09
N PRO A 178 -4.96 -4.41 -2.05
CA PRO A 178 -3.92 -3.42 -2.32
C PRO A 178 -4.46 -2.08 -2.82
N LEU A 179 -5.57 -2.08 -3.57
CA LEU A 179 -6.20 -0.85 -4.04
C LEU A 179 -6.85 -0.08 -2.88
N ASP A 180 -7.46 -0.79 -1.93
CA ASP A 180 -8.03 -0.21 -0.72
C ASP A 180 -6.94 0.41 0.16
N TRP A 181 -5.82 -0.29 0.36
CA TRP A 181 -4.67 0.23 1.13
C TRP A 181 -4.08 1.48 0.48
N LEU A 182 -3.91 1.46 -0.85
CA LEU A 182 -3.40 2.60 -1.59
C LEU A 182 -4.37 3.79 -1.49
N THR A 183 -5.68 3.55 -1.63
CA THR A 183 -6.72 4.57 -1.54
C THR A 183 -6.73 5.23 -0.16
N VAL A 184 -6.73 4.43 0.91
CA VAL A 184 -6.67 4.93 2.29
C VAL A 184 -5.40 5.73 2.51
N TRP A 185 -4.24 5.21 2.08
CA TRP A 185 -2.95 5.88 2.24
C TRP A 185 -2.91 7.23 1.50
N ILE A 186 -3.40 7.32 0.25
CA ILE A 186 -3.46 8.58 -0.51
C ILE A 186 -4.39 9.57 0.19
N ILE A 187 -5.65 9.19 0.44
CA ILE A 187 -6.66 10.11 0.98
C ILE A 187 -6.25 10.61 2.36
N TYR A 188 -5.84 9.69 3.24
CA TYR A 188 -5.39 10.02 4.58
C TYR A 188 -4.10 10.85 4.55
N GLY A 189 -3.12 10.45 3.74
CA GLY A 189 -1.85 11.16 3.60
C GLY A 189 -2.01 12.59 3.09
N VAL A 190 -2.89 12.83 2.11
CA VAL A 190 -3.23 14.20 1.65
C VAL A 190 -3.80 15.02 2.80
N GLY A 191 -4.72 14.45 3.59
CA GLY A 191 -5.29 15.14 4.75
C GLY A 191 -4.24 15.52 5.78
N VAL A 192 -3.34 14.59 6.12
CA VAL A 192 -2.26 14.84 7.08
C VAL A 192 -1.31 15.91 6.54
N LEU A 193 -0.88 15.80 5.29
CA LEU A 193 0.01 16.77 4.65
C LEU A 193 -0.59 18.18 4.60
N ALA A 194 -1.88 18.29 4.27
CA ALA A 194 -2.59 19.56 4.26
C ALA A 194 -2.58 20.22 5.65
N VAL A 195 -2.88 19.46 6.70
CA VAL A 195 -2.84 19.98 8.08
C VAL A 195 -1.40 20.32 8.47
N SER A 196 -0.40 19.51 8.11
CA SER A 196 1.01 19.81 8.37
C SER A 196 1.46 21.12 7.70
N HIS A 197 1.01 21.39 6.46
CA HIS A 197 1.27 22.66 5.77
C HIS A 197 0.60 23.84 6.49
N LEU A 198 -0.64 23.67 6.98
CA LEU A 198 -1.30 24.69 7.81
C LEU A 198 -0.56 24.96 9.13
N LEU A 199 0.18 23.97 9.64
CA LEU A 199 1.03 24.09 10.84
C LEU A 199 2.46 24.58 10.55
N GLY A 200 2.76 24.93 9.29
CA GLY A 200 4.02 25.53 8.86
C GLY A 200 5.07 24.57 8.30
N ALA A 201 4.71 23.33 7.94
CA ALA A 201 5.65 22.40 7.30
C ALA A 201 5.94 22.80 5.85
N HIS A 202 7.21 22.71 5.44
CA HIS A 202 7.67 22.92 4.06
C HIS A 202 8.18 21.62 3.46
N THR A 203 7.27 20.67 3.22
CA THR A 203 7.61 19.37 2.64
C THR A 203 6.89 19.17 1.30
N THR A 204 7.55 18.47 0.38
CA THR A 204 6.98 18.16 -0.93
C THR A 204 6.07 16.93 -0.83
N LEU A 205 5.06 16.86 -1.70
CA LEU A 205 4.13 15.73 -1.74
C LEU A 205 4.86 14.40 -2.00
N GLN A 206 5.81 14.41 -2.93
CA GLN A 206 6.62 13.23 -3.26
C GLN A 206 7.43 12.73 -2.07
N HIS A 207 8.10 13.64 -1.33
CA HIS A 207 8.91 13.26 -0.17
C HIS A 207 8.03 12.73 0.97
N PHE A 208 6.90 13.41 1.25
CA PHE A 208 5.92 13.00 2.27
C PHE A 208 5.38 11.58 2.03
N PHE A 209 4.92 11.30 0.81
CA PHE A 209 4.39 9.99 0.48
C PHE A 209 5.49 8.92 0.46
N ALA A 210 6.66 9.22 -0.09
CA ALA A 210 7.79 8.29 -0.03
C ALA A 210 8.10 7.89 1.43
N GLY A 211 8.17 8.85 2.35
CA GLY A 211 8.50 8.57 3.75
C GLY A 211 7.40 7.86 4.54
N THR A 212 6.14 8.23 4.35
CA THR A 212 5.03 7.60 5.08
C THR A 212 4.71 6.20 4.58
N SER A 213 5.16 5.80 3.39
CA SER A 213 4.90 4.47 2.83
C SER A 213 5.45 3.33 3.69
N TYR A 214 6.54 3.54 4.43
CA TYR A 214 7.16 2.54 5.32
C TYR A 214 6.24 2.00 6.42
N THR A 215 5.13 2.69 6.65
CA THR A 215 4.10 2.32 7.63
C THR A 215 3.32 1.08 7.24
N CYS A 216 3.43 0.62 5.99
CA CYS A 216 2.83 -0.64 5.56
C CYS A 216 3.61 -1.88 6.04
N LEU A 217 4.89 -1.74 6.41
CA LEU A 217 5.74 -2.89 6.77
C LEU A 217 5.24 -3.65 8.00
N PRO A 218 4.82 -3.01 9.11
CA PRO A 218 4.25 -3.74 10.25
C PRO A 218 2.98 -4.52 9.91
N PHE A 219 2.21 -4.09 8.91
CA PHE A 219 1.00 -4.81 8.50
C PHE A 219 1.30 -6.17 7.86
N LEU A 220 2.55 -6.50 7.51
CA LEU A 220 2.93 -7.87 7.16
C LEU A 220 2.66 -8.87 8.30
N LEU A 221 2.59 -8.41 9.55
CA LEU A 221 2.16 -9.25 10.68
C LEU A 221 0.70 -9.70 10.56
N LEU A 222 -0.13 -9.02 9.77
CA LEU A 222 -1.51 -9.44 9.49
C LEU A 222 -1.55 -10.78 8.72
N LEU A 223 -0.43 -11.23 8.15
CA LEU A 223 -0.32 -12.58 7.60
C LEU A 223 -0.60 -13.66 8.66
N LEU A 224 -0.40 -13.36 9.96
CA LEU A 224 -0.67 -14.30 11.05
C LEU A 224 -2.15 -14.31 11.48
N THR A 225 -3.01 -13.47 10.88
CA THR A 225 -4.44 -13.35 11.23
C THR A 225 -5.25 -14.65 11.19
N PRO A 226 -4.96 -15.65 10.31
CA PRO A 226 -5.74 -16.88 10.30
C PRO A 226 -5.50 -17.80 11.51
N ILE A 227 -4.45 -17.54 12.29
CA ILE A 227 -4.11 -18.34 13.47
C ILE A 227 -4.92 -17.80 14.66
N PRO A 228 -5.75 -18.62 15.33
CA PRO A 228 -6.56 -18.17 16.47
C PRO A 228 -5.68 -17.64 17.59
N TYR A 229 -6.13 -16.59 18.27
CA TYR A 229 -5.42 -15.81 19.31
C TYR A 229 -4.17 -15.07 18.83
N LEU A 230 -3.25 -15.75 18.12
CA LEU A 230 -2.03 -15.14 17.58
C LEU A 230 -2.36 -14.05 16.56
N GLY A 231 -3.39 -14.25 15.75
CA GLY A 231 -3.85 -13.27 14.77
C GLY A 231 -4.31 -11.95 15.39
N VAL A 232 -5.01 -12.01 16.53
CA VAL A 232 -5.48 -10.81 17.25
C VAL A 232 -4.29 -10.05 17.85
N LEU A 233 -3.36 -10.78 18.48
CA LEU A 233 -2.15 -10.19 19.05
C LEU A 233 -1.26 -9.58 17.96
N ALA A 234 -1.07 -10.28 16.84
CA ALA A 234 -0.30 -9.81 15.70
C ALA A 234 -0.94 -8.56 15.06
N ALA A 235 -2.26 -8.53 14.91
CA ALA A 235 -2.97 -7.37 14.39
C ALA A 235 -2.86 -6.16 15.32
N GLY A 236 -2.99 -6.36 16.63
CA GLY A 236 -2.78 -5.30 17.63
C GLY A 236 -1.35 -4.75 17.60
N ALA A 237 -0.35 -5.64 17.57
CA ALA A 237 1.05 -5.26 17.45
C ALA A 237 1.35 -4.51 16.15
N ALA A 238 0.82 -4.98 15.02
CA ALA A 238 0.93 -4.33 13.72
C ALA A 238 0.39 -2.91 13.75
N LEU A 239 -0.79 -2.72 14.34
CA LEU A 239 -1.46 -1.42 14.40
C LEU A 239 -0.70 -0.42 15.27
N VAL A 240 -0.26 -0.82 16.46
CA VAL A 240 0.54 0.03 17.35
C VAL A 240 1.86 0.40 16.69
N TRP A 241 2.55 -0.55 16.08
CA TRP A 241 3.83 -0.32 15.42
C TRP A 241 3.68 0.57 14.18
N ALA A 242 2.67 0.32 13.33
CA ALA A 242 2.36 1.17 12.18
C ALA A 242 2.06 2.61 12.60
N ALA A 243 1.30 2.80 13.69
CA ALA A 243 1.01 4.14 14.22
C ALA A 243 2.28 4.86 14.69
N ILE A 244 3.16 4.18 15.43
CA ILE A 244 4.45 4.74 15.87
C ILE A 244 5.30 5.12 14.66
N LEU A 245 5.41 4.23 13.67
CA LEU A 245 6.16 4.51 12.44
C LEU A 245 5.56 5.66 11.64
N TYR A 246 4.23 5.79 11.61
CA TYR A 246 3.56 6.84 10.85
C TYR A 246 3.88 8.20 11.45
N VAL A 247 3.71 8.36 12.76
CA VAL A 247 4.06 9.60 13.48
C VAL A 247 5.54 9.92 13.30
N ARG A 248 6.43 8.94 13.48
CA ARG A 248 7.89 9.15 13.31
C ARG A 248 8.26 9.55 11.89
N SER A 249 7.65 8.93 10.89
CA SER A 249 7.88 9.26 9.50
C SER A 249 7.44 10.71 9.26
N VAL A 250 6.19 11.06 9.61
CA VAL A 250 5.67 12.43 9.45
C VAL A 250 6.57 13.46 10.14
N MET A 251 7.03 13.21 11.37
CA MET A 251 7.97 14.11 12.06
C MET A 251 9.25 14.34 11.24
N VAL A 252 9.84 13.28 10.71
CA VAL A 252 11.07 13.37 9.89
C VAL A 252 10.79 14.14 8.61
N VAL A 253 9.72 13.80 7.87
CA VAL A 253 9.47 14.41 6.55
C VAL A 253 9.00 15.86 6.63
N THR A 254 8.35 16.25 7.73
CA THR A 254 7.79 17.60 7.91
C THR A 254 8.66 18.52 8.76
N GLY A 255 9.57 17.96 9.58
CA GLY A 255 10.36 18.71 10.56
C GLY A 255 9.54 19.29 11.72
N LEU A 256 8.26 18.91 11.87
CA LEU A 256 7.39 19.40 12.94
C LEU A 256 7.75 18.79 14.30
N ASP A 257 7.47 19.53 15.37
CA ASP A 257 7.51 18.98 16.73
C ASP A 257 6.45 17.88 16.92
N LEU A 258 6.64 17.07 17.97
CA LEU A 258 5.75 15.93 18.24
C LEU A 258 4.30 16.36 18.44
N GLY A 259 4.06 17.49 19.13
CA GLY A 259 2.71 17.98 19.41
C GLY A 259 1.97 18.37 18.13
N ARG A 260 2.61 19.18 17.29
CA ARG A 260 2.07 19.55 15.97
C ARG A 260 1.88 18.34 15.06
N THR A 261 2.82 17.38 15.10
CA THR A 261 2.70 16.16 14.32
C THR A 261 1.48 15.33 14.73
N LEU A 262 1.26 15.14 16.04
CA LEU A 262 0.09 14.42 16.55
C LEU A 262 -1.21 15.12 16.13
N VAL A 263 -1.27 16.46 16.21
CA VAL A 263 -2.41 17.22 15.72
C VAL A 263 -2.64 16.97 14.23
N SER A 264 -1.60 17.02 13.39
CA SER A 264 -1.75 16.75 11.95
C SER A 264 -2.18 15.33 11.62
N VAL A 265 -1.74 14.34 12.40
CA VAL A 265 -2.08 12.93 12.21
C VAL A 265 -3.53 12.66 12.65
N ILE A 266 -3.97 13.24 13.77
CA ILE A 266 -5.30 12.99 14.35
C ILE A 266 -6.38 13.79 13.61
N ALA A 267 -6.09 15.02 13.17
CA ALA A 267 -7.10 15.94 12.63
C ALA A 267 -7.92 15.38 11.44
N PRO A 268 -7.33 14.75 10.41
CA PRO A 268 -8.11 14.15 9.33
C PRO A 268 -9.04 13.04 9.82
N GLY A 269 -8.57 12.21 10.75
CA GLY A 269 -9.39 11.15 11.34
C GLY A 269 -10.54 11.70 12.18
N ALA A 270 -10.28 12.75 12.97
CA ALA A 270 -11.30 13.44 13.75
C ALA A 270 -12.38 14.08 12.85
N LEU A 271 -11.98 14.66 11.71
CA LEU A 271 -12.91 15.23 10.73
C LEU A 271 -13.83 14.15 10.13
N VAL A 272 -13.26 13.02 9.67
CA VAL A 272 -14.05 11.90 9.14
C VAL A 272 -14.99 11.35 10.22
N GLY A 273 -14.50 11.16 11.43
CA GLY A 273 -15.32 10.70 12.56
C GLY A 273 -16.50 11.63 12.87
N LEU A 274 -16.26 12.95 12.84
CA LEU A 274 -17.32 13.95 13.03
C LEU A 274 -18.37 13.88 11.91
N LEU A 275 -17.94 13.77 10.65
CA LEU A 275 -18.86 13.67 9.51
C LEU A 275 -19.72 12.40 9.57
N LEU A 276 -19.13 11.26 9.96
CA LEU A 276 -19.86 10.01 10.16
C LEU A 276 -20.89 10.12 11.29
N LEU A 277 -20.52 10.75 12.41
CA LEU A 277 -21.43 10.97 13.54
C LEU A 277 -22.63 11.83 13.12
N LEU A 278 -22.40 12.90 12.37
CA LEU A 278 -23.45 13.76 11.84
C LEU A 278 -24.37 13.02 10.86
N GLY A 279 -23.79 12.24 9.94
CA GLY A 279 -24.55 11.43 8.98
C GLY A 279 -25.41 10.38 9.68
N PHE A 280 -24.87 9.70 10.69
CA PHE A 280 -25.62 8.75 11.50
C PHE A 280 -26.76 9.41 12.27
N GLY A 281 -26.50 10.55 12.92
CA GLY A 281 -27.53 11.33 13.61
C GLY A 281 -28.67 11.76 12.69
N ALA A 282 -28.34 12.21 11.47
CA ALA A 282 -29.33 12.58 10.45
C ALA A 282 -30.16 11.37 9.99
N ALA A 283 -29.53 10.20 9.79
CA ALA A 283 -30.23 8.98 9.40
C ALA A 283 -31.19 8.49 10.51
N VAL A 284 -30.76 8.51 11.77
CA VAL A 284 -31.60 8.16 12.92
C VAL A 284 -32.77 9.14 13.05
N PHE A 285 -32.50 10.44 12.94
CA PHE A 285 -33.55 11.45 12.98
C PHE A 285 -34.58 11.24 11.86
N SER A 286 -34.12 10.97 10.64
CA SER A 286 -35.00 10.66 9.50
C SER A 286 -35.85 9.40 9.74
N ALA A 287 -35.25 8.32 10.25
CA ALA A 287 -35.97 7.09 10.57
C ALA A 287 -37.04 7.31 11.66
N LEU A 288 -36.75 8.13 12.68
CA LEU A 288 -37.72 8.50 13.71
C LEU A 288 -38.87 9.32 13.15
N GLN A 289 -38.62 10.22 12.20
CA GLN A 289 -39.69 10.96 11.52
C GLN A 289 -40.62 10.04 10.73
N TYR A 290 -40.08 9.05 10.03
CA TYR A 290 -40.88 8.06 9.29
C TYR A 290 -41.69 7.14 10.21
N ALA A 291 -41.21 6.84 11.42
CA ALA A 291 -41.91 5.95 12.35
C ALA A 291 -43.09 6.62 13.08
N VAL A 292 -43.14 7.96 13.11
CA VAL A 292 -44.20 8.73 13.79
C VAL A 292 -45.38 9.07 12.86
N MET A 293 -45.20 8.95 11.54
CA MET A 293 -46.27 9.13 10.54
C MET A 293 -47.04 7.83 10.30
#